data_AF-O86845-F1
#
_entry.id   AF-O86845-F1
#
_cell.length_a   1.000
_cell.length_b   1.000
_cell.length_c   1.000
_cell.angle_alpha   90.00
_cell.angle_beta   90.00
_cell.angle_gamma   90.00
#
_symmetry.space_group_name_H-M   'P 1'
#
loop_
_entity.id
_entity.type
_entity.pdbx_description
1 polymer ?
#
loop_
_entity_poly.entity_id
_entity_poly.type
_entity_poly.pdbx_seq_one_letter_code
_entity_poly.pdbx_strand_id
1 'polypeptide(L)'
;MTEIEIGRGKRGRRAYAFDDIAVVPSRRTRDPKEVSIAWQIDAYRFELPFLAAPMDSVVSPATAIRIGELGGLGVLNLERALDP
;
A
#
# COMPACT_ATOMS: atom_id res chain seq x y z
N MET A 1 11.03 21.71 10.66
CA MET A 1 9.82 21.83 9.82
C MET A 1 8.86 22.75 10.53
N THR A 2 8.49 23.86 9.90
CA THR A 2 7.80 24.97 10.57
C THR A 2 6.28 24.73 10.50
N GLU A 3 5.63 24.66 11.65
CA GLU A 3 4.17 24.71 11.74
C GLU A 3 3.66 26.07 11.24
N ILE A 4 2.53 26.08 10.55
CA ILE A 4 1.88 27.28 10.02
C ILE A 4 0.69 27.61 10.91
N GLU A 5 0.59 28.86 11.36
CA GLU A 5 -0.59 29.34 12.07
C GLU A 5 -1.76 29.49 11.10
N ILE A 6 -2.86 28.81 11.38
CA ILE A 6 -4.12 28.91 10.63
C ILE A 6 -5.06 29.92 11.31
N GLY A 7 -4.94 30.02 12.63
CA GLY A 7 -5.64 30.98 13.48
C GLY A 7 -5.19 30.84 14.93
N ARG A 8 -5.72 31.67 15.82
CA ARG A 8 -5.34 31.67 17.24
C ARG A 8 -5.49 30.28 17.85
N GLY A 9 -4.38 29.68 18.29
CA GLY A 9 -4.36 28.35 18.89
C GLY A 9 -4.57 27.19 17.90
N LYS A 10 -4.66 27.46 16.58
CA LYS A 10 -4.78 26.44 15.53
C LYS A 10 -3.56 26.47 14.62
N ARG A 11 -2.81 25.38 14.62
CA ARG A 11 -1.62 25.20 13.79
C ARG A 11 -1.77 23.98 12.90
N GLY A 12 -1.15 24.03 11.73
CA GLY A 12 -1.06 22.91 10.80
C GLY A 12 0.37 22.65 10.39
N ARG A 13 0.70 21.39 10.10
CA ARG A 13 1.92 21.05 9.38
C ARG A 13 1.65 21.07 7.88
N ARG A 14 2.62 21.54 7.10
CA ARG A 14 2.58 21.35 5.65
C ARG A 14 2.63 19.85 5.34
N ALA A 15 1.73 19.41 4.46
CA ALA A 15 1.68 18.05 3.93
C ALA A 15 1.82 18.11 2.41
N TYR A 16 2.10 16.95 1.81
CA TYR A 16 2.30 16.79 0.37
C TYR A 16 1.49 15.58 -0.09
N ALA A 17 0.78 15.72 -1.21
CA ALA A 17 0.17 14.63 -1.95
C ALA A 17 1.21 13.93 -2.84
N PHE A 18 0.84 12.80 -3.46
CA PHE A 18 1.71 12.14 -4.43
C PHE A 18 2.05 13.05 -5.63
N ASP A 19 1.11 13.89 -6.07
CA ASP A 19 1.32 14.81 -7.19
C ASP A 19 2.24 16.00 -6.84
N ASP A 20 2.52 16.23 -5.56
CA ASP A 20 3.43 17.29 -5.11
C ASP A 20 4.90 16.84 -5.11
N ILE A 21 5.19 15.54 -5.27
CA ILE A 21 6.52 14.96 -5.11
C ILE A 21 6.88 13.99 -6.23
N ALA A 22 8.18 13.88 -6.53
CA ALA A 22 8.71 12.92 -7.49
C ALA A 22 10.00 12.27 -6.97
N VAL A 23 10.27 11.04 -7.41
CA VAL A 23 11.53 10.35 -7.13
C VAL A 23 12.61 10.86 -8.07
N VAL A 24 13.73 11.34 -7.52
CA VAL A 24 14.88 11.81 -8.31
C VAL A 24 15.84 10.65 -8.57
N PRO A 25 16.31 10.43 -9.81
CA PRO A 25 17.29 9.38 -10.11
C PRO A 25 18.58 9.55 -9.31
N SER A 26 19.15 8.41 -8.88
CA SER A 26 20.48 8.37 -8.26
C SER A 26 21.58 8.22 -9.31
N ARG A 27 22.85 8.42 -8.92
CA ARG A 27 24.01 8.27 -9.83
C ARG A 27 24.25 6.83 -10.31
N ARG A 28 23.68 5.83 -9.65
CA ARG A 28 23.78 4.42 -10.07
C ARG A 28 22.41 3.91 -10.48
N THR A 29 22.37 3.22 -11.61
CA THR A 29 21.20 2.53 -12.13
C THR A 29 21.36 1.02 -11.95
N ARG A 30 20.24 0.30 -11.92
CA ARG A 30 20.16 -1.16 -11.93
C ARG A 30 19.20 -1.56 -13.04
N ASP A 31 19.39 -2.75 -13.60
CA ASP A 31 18.37 -3.31 -14.49
C ASP A 31 17.11 -3.57 -13.65
N PRO A 32 15.91 -3.11 -14.08
CA PRO A 32 14.67 -3.37 -13.36
C PRO A 32 14.42 -4.86 -13.06
N LYS A 33 14.91 -5.77 -13.90
CA LYS A 33 14.80 -7.22 -13.71
C LYS A 33 15.68 -7.75 -12.58
N GLU A 34 16.67 -6.99 -12.14
CA GLU A 34 17.56 -7.31 -11.02
C GLU A 34 17.07 -6.74 -9.69
N VAL A 35 15.97 -5.98 -9.69
CA VAL A 35 15.41 -5.39 -8.47
C VAL A 35 14.44 -6.38 -7.82
N SER A 36 14.72 -6.79 -6.59
CA SER A 36 13.78 -7.57 -5.79
C SER A 36 12.61 -6.71 -5.35
N ILE A 37 11.40 -7.20 -5.62
CA ILE A 37 10.14 -6.63 -5.12
C ILE A 37 9.50 -7.53 -4.04
N ALA A 38 10.20 -8.57 -3.60
CA ALA A 38 9.71 -9.44 -2.54
C ALA A 38 9.49 -8.66 -1.24
N TRP A 39 8.40 -8.99 -0.54
CA TRP A 39 7.97 -8.30 0.66
C TRP A 39 7.80 -9.29 1.81
N GLN A 40 8.33 -8.94 2.99
CA GLN A 40 8.17 -9.72 4.20
C GLN A 40 7.40 -8.91 5.25
N ILE A 41 6.35 -9.52 5.78
CA ILE A 41 5.60 -9.00 6.93
C ILE A 41 5.56 -10.12 7.96
N ASP A 42 6.19 -9.89 9.11
CA ASP A 42 6.27 -10.90 10.16
C ASP A 42 6.83 -12.23 9.59
N ALA A 43 6.14 -13.35 9.80
CA ALA A 43 6.47 -14.67 9.29
C ALA A 43 6.08 -14.92 7.83
N TYR A 44 5.40 -13.99 7.16
CA TYR A 44 4.90 -14.18 5.79
C TYR A 44 5.80 -13.51 4.75
N ARG A 45 6.01 -14.22 3.63
CA ARG A 45 6.76 -13.72 2.48
C ARG A 45 5.88 -13.72 1.23
N PHE A 46 5.93 -12.61 0.51
CA PHE A 46 5.20 -12.34 -0.70
C PHE A 46 6.18 -11.98 -1.82
N GLU A 47 5.85 -12.33 -3.06
CA GLU A 47 6.66 -11.96 -4.23
C GLU A 47 6.34 -10.55 -4.73
N LEU A 48 5.20 -9.99 -4.32
CA LEU A 48 4.74 -8.65 -4.70
C LEU A 48 4.40 -7.84 -3.43
N PRO A 49 4.83 -6.57 -3.31
CA PRO A 49 4.53 -5.71 -2.17
C PRO A 49 3.14 -5.06 -2.36
N PHE A 50 2.12 -5.89 -2.54
CA PHE A 50 0.76 -5.47 -2.85
C PHE A 50 -0.25 -6.14 -1.93
N LEU A 51 -1.14 -5.34 -1.36
CA LEU A 51 -2.24 -5.77 -0.52
C LEU A 51 -3.55 -5.21 -1.07
N ALA A 52 -4.52 -6.08 -1.33
CA ALA A 52 -5.82 -5.64 -1.78
C ALA A 52 -6.63 -5.08 -0.61
N ALA A 53 -7.31 -3.95 -0.84
CA ALA A 53 -8.20 -3.37 0.15
C ALA A 53 -9.36 -4.33 0.46
N PRO A 54 -9.70 -4.55 1.75
CA PRO A 54 -10.78 -5.44 2.16
C PRO A 54 -12.14 -4.79 1.87
N MET A 55 -12.59 -4.88 0.62
CA MET A 55 -13.83 -4.29 0.16
C MET A 55 -14.64 -5.32 -0.63
N ASP A 56 -15.92 -5.47 -0.32
CA ASP A 56 -16.82 -6.43 -0.99
C ASP A 56 -16.91 -6.19 -2.51
N SER A 57 -16.78 -4.92 -2.93
CA SER A 57 -16.79 -4.52 -4.33
C SER A 57 -15.50 -4.86 -5.09
N VAL A 58 -14.43 -5.25 -4.38
CA VAL A 58 -13.10 -5.47 -4.96
C VAL A 58 -12.67 -6.93 -4.77
N VAL A 59 -12.84 -7.49 -3.57
CA VAL A 59 -12.25 -8.77 -3.18
C VAL A 59 -13.33 -9.80 -2.87
N SER A 60 -13.59 -10.66 -3.85
CA SER A 60 -14.27 -11.93 -3.64
C SER A 60 -13.26 -13.01 -3.19
N PRO A 61 -13.69 -14.19 -2.68
CA PRO A 61 -12.79 -15.31 -2.43
C PRO A 61 -11.95 -15.70 -3.65
N ALA A 62 -12.54 -15.71 -4.84
CA ALA A 62 -11.82 -16.01 -6.08
C ALA A 62 -10.76 -14.94 -6.39
N THR A 63 -11.09 -13.66 -6.20
CA THR A 63 -10.13 -12.57 -6.39
C THR A 63 -8.98 -12.64 -5.39
N ALA A 64 -9.26 -12.96 -4.12
CA ALA A 64 -8.25 -13.10 -3.07
C ALA A 64 -7.25 -14.22 -3.41
N ILE A 65 -7.75 -15.38 -3.84
CA ILE A 65 -6.90 -16.49 -4.32
C ILE A 65 -6.04 -16.03 -5.49
N ARG A 66 -6.65 -15.37 -6.49
CA ARG A 66 -5.92 -14.91 -7.67
C ARG A 66 -4.80 -13.92 -7.34
N ILE A 67 -5.02 -13.02 -6.39
CA ILE A 67 -3.99 -12.10 -5.91
C ILE A 67 -2.85 -12.88 -5.24
N GLY A 68 -3.17 -13.89 -4.44
CA GLY A 68 -2.19 -14.79 -3.83
C GLY A 68 -1.33 -15.52 -4.86
N GLU A 69 -1.94 -16.08 -5.90
CA GLU A 69 -1.23 -16.71 -7.02
C GLU A 69 -0.31 -15.76 -7.78
N LEU A 70 -0.67 -14.47 -7.85
CA LEU A 70 0.15 -13.42 -8.44
C LEU A 70 1.24 -12.91 -7.49
N GLY A 71 1.34 -13.48 -6.28
CA GLY A 71 2.38 -13.18 -5.30
C GLY A 71 2.06 -12.06 -4.32
N GLY A 72 0.83 -11.51 -4.33
CA GLY A 72 0.37 -10.49 -3.39
C GLY A 72 -0.49 -11.04 -2.26
N LEU A 73 -1.07 -10.14 -1.45
CA LEU A 73 -1.98 -10.49 -0.35
C LEU A 73 -3.41 -10.04 -0.64
N GLY A 74 -4.31 -11.00 -0.86
CA GLY A 74 -5.75 -10.76 -0.91
C GLY A 74 -6.34 -10.69 0.50
N VAL A 75 -7.16 -9.66 0.79
CA VAL A 75 -7.79 -9.47 2.10
C VAL A 75 -9.30 -9.48 1.94
N LEU A 76 -9.98 -10.39 2.63
CA LEU A 76 -11.43 -10.49 2.62
C LEU A 76 -12.03 -9.54 3.65
N ASN A 77 -13.10 -8.85 3.27
CA ASN A 77 -13.96 -8.17 4.23
C ASN A 77 -14.94 -9.19 4.82
N LEU A 78 -14.97 -9.28 6.16
CA LEU A 78 -15.78 -10.27 6.88
C LEU A 78 -17.00 -9.66 7.57
N GLU A 79 -17.31 -8.39 7.32
CA GLU A 79 -18.44 -7.68 7.95
C GLU A 79 -19.78 -8.42 7.77
N ARG A 80 -19.98 -9.09 6.62
CA ARG A 80 -21.20 -9.89 6.35
C ARG A 80 -21.00 -11.40 6.41
N ALA A 81 -19.81 -11.88 6.77
CA ALA A 81 -19.51 -13.32 6.80
C ALA A 81 -19.96 -14.01 8.11
N LEU A 82 -20.61 -13.28 9.02
CA LEU A 82 -21.06 -13.75 10.33
C LEU A 82 -22.59 -13.66 10.54
N ASP A 83 -23.37 -13.38 9.50
CA ASP A 83 -24.84 -13.50 9.58
C ASP A 83 -25.22 -14.96 9.25
N PRO A 84 -25.86 -15.72 10.16
CA PRO A 84 -26.18 -17.13 9.99
C PRO A 84 -27.18 -17.44 8.89
#